data_AF-A0A7R9ZMC8-F1
#
_entry.id   AF-A0A7R9ZMC8-F1
#
_cell.length_a   1.000
_cell.length_b   1.000
_cell.length_c   1.000
_cell.angle_alpha   90.00
_cell.angle_beta   90.00
_cell.angle_gamma   90.00
#
_symmetry.space_group_name_H-M   'P 1'
#
loop_
_entity.id
_entity.type
_entity.pdbx_description
1 polymer ?
#
loop_
_entity_poly.entity_id
_entity_poly.type
_entity_poly.pdbx_seq_one_letter_code
_entity_poly.pdbx_strand_id
1 'polypeptide(L)'
;AHMALAKEDTPVFNMVLRPVLFLMSLILPMGWLRIPGVYKEAEFRAPSLASSADAKLPLIVFSHGLTGTGQENFAMCSAWAKQGYIVACLHHADGSSCNVPMADGTRKYYVHGPSMQNYDPSFRTNQVEQRAKEVLGVCDRMLVNDADDAASLFHTIREAVDHDRLVVAGFSYGSATSMRAITMDPSRFCAAVLLDGWFHIDVSKSAGIEFAFPPEAFEDDVSTAKPKHLPNSMPSILIDSQQFQGYEKLFQSTRTLTKRLTGNEDALHVLPDTGHQNFCDIIFWVDSFTLSRLLRGVIGKADEGAVFEKMMDLTLTFLKKAVKK
;
A
#
# COMPACT_ATOMS: atom_id res chain seq x y z
N ALA A 1 8.00 3.97 -16.00
CA ALA A 1 8.30 5.41 -15.96
C ALA A 1 8.37 5.82 -14.49
N HIS A 2 9.57 5.84 -13.91
CA HIS A 2 9.74 6.29 -12.53
C HIS A 2 9.64 7.81 -12.52
N MET A 3 8.58 8.37 -11.95
CA MET A 3 8.65 9.71 -11.35
C MET A 3 9.50 9.63 -10.06
N ALA A 4 10.71 9.09 -10.19
CA ALA A 4 11.75 9.25 -9.20
C ALA A 4 12.32 10.63 -9.47
N LEU A 5 11.88 11.61 -8.69
CA LEU A 5 12.56 12.90 -8.59
C LEU A 5 14.06 12.60 -8.45
N ALA A 6 14.84 13.15 -9.37
CA ALA A 6 16.29 12.96 -9.37
C ALA A 6 16.86 13.32 -7.98
N LYS A 7 17.93 12.63 -7.54
CA LYS A 7 18.64 12.99 -6.30
C LYS A 7 18.81 14.52 -6.24
N GLU A 8 18.47 15.13 -5.11
CA GLU A 8 18.44 16.60 -4.95
C GLU A 8 19.78 17.27 -5.34
N ASP A 9 20.88 16.53 -5.25
CA ASP A 9 22.23 17.01 -5.56
C ASP A 9 22.65 16.87 -7.03
N THR A 10 21.77 16.36 -7.91
CA THR A 10 22.13 16.19 -9.32
C THR A 10 22.02 17.51 -10.10
N PRO A 11 22.89 17.76 -11.10
CA PRO A 11 22.77 18.93 -11.97
C PRO A 11 21.41 18.99 -12.68
N VAL A 12 20.85 17.84 -13.05
CA VAL A 12 19.52 17.74 -13.67
C VAL A 12 18.42 18.14 -12.69
N PHE A 13 18.49 17.71 -11.42
CA PHE A 13 17.56 18.17 -10.41
C PHE A 13 17.66 19.68 -10.21
N ASN A 14 18.86 20.22 -9.99
CA ASN A 14 19.01 21.64 -9.66
C ASN A 14 18.74 22.60 -10.83
N MET A 15 19.12 22.23 -12.05
CA MET A 15 19.02 23.12 -13.22
C MET A 15 17.71 22.96 -14.01
N VAL A 16 17.06 21.80 -13.91
CA VAL A 16 15.86 21.50 -14.72
C VAL A 16 14.67 21.17 -13.83
N LEU A 17 14.81 20.17 -12.96
CA LEU A 17 13.68 19.66 -12.20
C LEU A 17 13.21 20.65 -11.13
N ARG A 18 14.11 21.30 -10.40
CA ARG A 18 13.82 22.24 -9.32
C ARG A 18 13.16 23.51 -9.83
N PRO A 19 13.60 24.15 -10.94
CA PRO A 19 12.85 25.24 -11.56
C PRO A 19 11.48 24.81 -12.07
N VAL A 20 11.36 23.61 -12.65
CA VAL A 20 10.06 23.08 -13.11
C VAL A 20 9.15 22.78 -11.94
N LEU A 21 9.63 22.17 -10.85
CA LEU A 21 8.86 21.92 -9.62
C LEU A 21 8.50 23.22 -8.92
N PHE A 22 9.38 24.22 -8.95
CA PHE A 22 9.08 25.57 -8.47
C PHE A 22 7.97 26.21 -9.31
N LEU A 23 8.09 26.21 -10.65
CA LEU A 23 7.05 26.70 -11.56
C LEU A 23 5.74 25.93 -11.39
N MET A 24 5.79 24.60 -11.28
CA MET A 24 4.64 23.76 -10.97
C MET A 24 4.07 24.15 -9.61
N SER A 25 4.86 24.43 -8.59
CA SER A 25 4.37 24.87 -7.27
C SER A 25 3.64 26.23 -7.31
N LEU A 26 3.88 27.05 -8.36
CA LEU A 26 3.18 28.31 -8.59
C LEU A 26 1.79 28.10 -9.23
N ILE A 27 1.55 26.97 -9.89
CA ILE A 27 0.35 26.70 -10.70
C ILE A 27 -0.49 25.55 -10.12
N LEU A 28 0.18 24.49 -9.65
CA LEU A 28 -0.29 23.48 -8.71
C LEU A 28 0.07 24.02 -7.33
N PRO A 29 -0.85 24.67 -6.61
CA PRO A 29 -0.52 25.20 -5.31
C PRO A 29 -0.44 24.02 -4.35
N MET A 30 0.75 23.41 -4.26
CA MET A 30 1.09 22.47 -3.19
C MET A 30 0.90 23.16 -1.82
N GLY A 31 0.97 24.50 -1.78
CA GLY A 31 0.58 25.33 -0.65
C GLY A 31 -0.93 25.48 -0.41
N TRP A 32 -1.79 25.13 -1.37
CA TRP A 32 -3.25 25.05 -1.19
C TRP A 32 -3.74 23.62 -0.91
N LEU A 33 -2.86 22.61 -1.02
CA LEU A 33 -3.11 21.26 -0.50
C LEU A 33 -2.98 21.18 1.03
N ARG A 34 -2.42 22.20 1.71
CA ARG A 34 -2.94 22.58 3.02
C ARG A 34 -4.21 23.38 2.76
N ILE A 35 -5.36 22.72 2.64
CA ILE A 35 -6.62 23.45 2.68
C ILE A 35 -6.68 24.08 4.09
N PRO A 36 -6.58 25.41 4.23
CA PRO A 36 -6.63 26.04 5.54
C PRO A 36 -8.02 25.80 6.13
N GLY A 37 -8.09 24.97 7.18
CA GLY A 37 -9.36 24.54 7.79
C GLY A 37 -9.77 23.08 7.56
N VAL A 38 -9.19 22.33 6.62
CA VAL A 38 -9.43 20.88 6.47
C VAL A 38 -8.38 20.06 7.22
N TYR A 39 -7.15 20.59 7.28
CA TYR A 39 -6.09 20.14 8.19
C TYR A 39 -5.88 21.16 9.30
N LYS A 40 -6.98 21.66 9.90
CA LYS A 40 -6.86 21.87 11.35
C LYS A 40 -6.40 20.52 11.88
N GLU A 41 -5.50 20.49 12.86
CA GLU A 41 -5.46 19.34 13.74
C GLU A 41 -6.92 19.16 14.15
N ALA A 42 -7.62 18.22 13.49
CA ALA A 42 -8.92 17.83 13.93
C ALA A 42 -8.56 17.39 15.34
N GLU A 43 -9.04 18.13 16.35
CA GLU A 43 -8.95 17.66 17.72
C GLU A 43 -9.26 16.19 17.63
N PHE A 44 -8.29 15.37 18.04
CA PHE A 44 -8.44 13.95 17.99
C PHE A 44 -9.72 13.65 18.77
N ARG A 45 -10.83 13.50 18.04
CA ARG A 45 -12.07 13.05 18.60
C ARG A 45 -11.86 11.57 18.58
N ALA A 46 -11.45 11.04 19.74
CA ALA A 46 -11.66 9.63 20.03
C ALA A 46 -13.03 9.29 19.46
N PRO A 47 -13.12 8.37 18.47
CA PRO A 47 -14.41 8.03 17.92
C PRO A 47 -15.31 7.76 19.13
N SER A 48 -16.50 8.36 19.16
CA SER A 48 -17.50 7.87 20.09
C SER A 48 -17.79 6.46 19.60
N LEU A 49 -17.04 5.48 20.09
CA LEU A 49 -17.27 4.05 19.89
C LEU A 49 -18.57 3.61 20.59
N ALA A 50 -19.49 4.55 20.79
CA ALA A 50 -20.86 4.38 21.21
C ALA A 50 -21.67 3.75 20.08
N SER A 51 -21.29 2.53 19.70
CA SER A 51 -22.18 1.59 19.02
C SER A 51 -22.09 0.27 19.78
N SER A 52 -22.80 0.21 20.90
CA SER A 52 -22.82 -0.88 21.90
C SER A 52 -21.45 -1.22 22.49
N ALA A 53 -21.34 -1.32 23.80
CA ALA A 53 -20.11 -1.71 24.50
C ALA A 53 -19.56 -3.11 24.10
N ASP A 54 -20.23 -3.82 23.19
CA ASP A 54 -19.96 -5.22 22.82
C ASP A 54 -19.52 -5.43 21.35
N ALA A 55 -19.52 -4.40 20.49
CA ALA A 55 -19.22 -4.59 19.06
C ALA A 55 -17.77 -4.24 18.69
N LYS A 56 -16.87 -5.23 18.77
CA LYS A 56 -15.50 -5.13 18.23
C LYS A 56 -15.51 -4.99 16.70
N LEU A 57 -14.64 -4.13 16.16
CA LEU A 57 -14.50 -3.80 14.75
C LEU A 57 -13.30 -4.52 14.12
N PRO A 58 -13.41 -5.01 12.87
CA PRO A 58 -12.27 -5.55 12.15
C PRO A 58 -11.18 -4.48 11.90
N LEU A 59 -9.93 -4.92 11.86
CA LEU A 59 -8.75 -4.08 11.60
C LEU A 59 -8.23 -4.33 10.19
N ILE A 60 -8.02 -3.27 9.42
CA ILE A 60 -7.28 -3.29 8.15
C ILE A 60 -5.94 -2.60 8.36
N VAL A 61 -4.84 -3.29 8.11
CA VAL A 61 -3.49 -2.72 8.12
C VAL A 61 -3.05 -2.47 6.68
N PHE A 62 -2.85 -1.20 6.32
CA PHE A 62 -2.61 -0.78 4.94
C PHE A 62 -1.15 -0.34 4.72
N SER A 63 -0.54 -0.88 3.66
CA SER A 63 0.82 -0.54 3.20
C SER A 63 0.80 0.19 1.85
N HIS A 64 1.48 1.33 1.76
CA HIS A 64 1.50 2.19 0.56
C HIS A 64 2.46 1.68 -0.55
N GLY A 65 2.50 2.32 -1.70
CA GLY A 65 3.42 2.00 -2.81
C GLY A 65 4.87 2.45 -2.60
N LEU A 66 5.73 2.20 -3.59
CA LEU A 66 7.09 2.76 -3.60
C LEU A 66 7.00 4.29 -3.77
N THR A 67 7.83 5.06 -3.06
CA THR A 67 7.77 6.53 -2.95
C THR A 67 6.52 7.10 -2.30
N GLY A 68 5.54 6.28 -1.94
CA GLY A 68 4.32 6.69 -1.26
C GLY A 68 4.52 7.10 0.20
N THR A 69 3.41 7.36 0.88
CA THR A 69 3.33 7.59 2.32
C THR A 69 2.05 6.96 2.86
N GLY A 70 1.83 6.95 4.18
CA GLY A 70 0.57 6.49 4.77
C GLY A 70 -0.67 7.26 4.30
N GLN A 71 -0.50 8.34 3.53
CA GLN A 71 -1.57 9.16 2.97
C GLN A 71 -1.82 8.89 1.47
N GLU A 72 -1.09 7.98 0.83
CA GLU A 72 -1.17 7.74 -0.63
C GLU A 72 -2.53 7.18 -1.10
N ASN A 73 -3.25 6.48 -0.23
CA ASN A 73 -4.55 5.85 -0.53
C ASN A 73 -5.60 6.25 0.50
N PHE A 74 -5.55 7.50 0.96
CA PHE A 74 -6.40 8.00 2.04
C PHE A 74 -7.89 7.96 1.69
N ALA A 75 -8.27 8.21 0.42
CA ALA A 75 -9.66 8.13 -0.01
C ALA A 75 -10.24 6.72 0.19
N MET A 76 -9.52 5.69 -0.26
CA MET A 76 -9.89 4.28 -0.10
C MET A 76 -9.96 3.88 1.38
N CYS A 77 -8.90 4.21 2.14
CA CYS A 77 -8.82 3.89 3.57
C CYS A 77 -9.94 4.57 4.38
N SER A 78 -10.24 5.84 4.08
CA SER A 78 -11.34 6.58 4.72
C SER A 78 -12.70 5.98 4.38
N ALA A 79 -12.87 5.50 3.14
CA ALA A 79 -14.10 4.86 2.72
C ALA A 79 -14.30 3.50 3.40
N TRP A 80 -13.24 2.71 3.62
CA TRP A 80 -13.33 1.52 4.50
C TRP A 80 -13.64 1.91 5.94
N ALA A 81 -12.99 2.93 6.50
CA ALA A 81 -13.26 3.38 7.87
C ALA A 81 -14.74 3.77 8.07
N LYS A 82 -15.33 4.48 7.09
CA LYS A 82 -16.76 4.83 7.06
C LYS A 82 -17.69 3.61 7.07
N GLN A 83 -17.21 2.43 6.67
CA GLN A 83 -17.98 1.18 6.64
C GLN A 83 -17.82 0.34 7.92
N GLY A 84 -17.19 0.88 8.97
CA GLY A 84 -17.05 0.22 10.27
C GLY A 84 -15.79 -0.62 10.41
N TYR A 85 -14.72 -0.27 9.70
CA TYR A 85 -13.39 -0.87 9.87
C TYR A 85 -12.48 0.11 10.62
N ILE A 86 -11.60 -0.40 11.45
CA ILE A 86 -10.44 0.36 11.91
C ILE A 86 -9.37 0.21 10.84
N VAL A 87 -8.80 1.32 10.35
CA VAL A 87 -7.79 1.29 9.28
C VAL A 87 -6.50 1.92 9.77
N ALA A 88 -5.42 1.15 9.79
CA ALA A 88 -4.08 1.59 10.16
C ALA A 88 -3.25 1.79 8.89
N CYS A 89 -3.00 3.05 8.51
CA CYS A 89 -2.18 3.39 7.35
C CYS A 89 -0.74 3.69 7.79
N LEU A 90 0.23 2.90 7.32
CA LEU A 90 1.61 3.00 7.79
C LEU A 90 2.43 4.01 7.00
N HIS A 91 3.41 4.65 7.64
CA HIS A 91 4.57 5.21 6.96
C HIS A 91 5.75 4.26 7.14
N HIS A 92 6.36 3.81 6.05
CA HIS A 92 7.49 2.88 6.12
C HIS A 92 8.83 3.60 6.27
N ALA A 93 9.62 3.23 7.28
CA ALA A 93 10.88 3.89 7.63
C ALA A 93 12.12 3.21 7.01
N ASP A 94 11.88 2.43 5.97
CA ASP A 94 12.78 1.55 5.21
C ASP A 94 13.48 2.26 4.03
N GLY A 95 13.24 3.56 3.88
CA GLY A 95 13.73 4.34 2.75
C GLY A 95 12.91 4.16 1.46
N SER A 96 11.73 3.54 1.52
CA SER A 96 10.84 3.44 0.36
C SER A 96 9.85 4.61 0.28
N SER A 97 9.50 5.26 1.39
CA SER A 97 8.60 6.42 1.41
C SER A 97 9.29 7.70 0.98
N CYS A 98 8.57 8.64 0.35
CA CYS A 98 9.12 9.97 0.05
C CYS A 98 9.30 10.84 1.30
N ASN A 99 8.48 10.62 2.34
CA ASN A 99 8.56 11.36 3.59
C ASN A 99 7.92 10.57 4.76
N VAL A 100 8.66 10.47 5.87
CA VAL A 100 8.22 9.82 7.11
C VAL A 100 8.46 10.78 8.27
N PRO A 101 7.41 11.27 8.96
CA PRO A 101 7.59 11.99 10.21
C PRO A 101 8.03 11.04 11.32
N MET A 102 9.09 11.39 12.04
CA MET A 102 9.64 10.60 13.15
C MET A 102 9.19 11.17 14.50
N ALA A 103 9.18 10.33 15.55
CA ALA A 103 8.77 10.72 16.90
C ALA A 103 9.67 11.79 17.54
N ASP A 104 10.93 11.88 17.11
CA ASP A 104 11.89 12.90 17.56
C ASP A 104 11.76 14.24 16.82
N GLY A 105 10.73 14.38 15.97
CA GLY A 105 10.48 15.56 15.14
C GLY A 105 11.29 15.61 13.85
N THR A 106 12.19 14.64 13.61
CA THR A 106 12.95 14.55 12.35
C THR A 106 12.12 13.91 11.24
N ARG A 107 12.71 13.83 10.03
CA ARG A 107 12.09 13.20 8.86
C ARG A 107 13.05 12.20 8.24
N LYS A 108 12.53 11.02 7.87
CA LYS A 108 13.22 10.10 6.96
C LYS A 108 12.66 10.27 5.54
N TYR A 109 13.54 10.12 4.56
CA TYR A 109 13.25 10.35 3.16
C TYR A 109 13.59 9.12 2.32
N TYR A 110 13.18 9.17 1.05
CA TYR A 110 13.42 8.12 0.08
C TYR A 110 14.92 7.86 -0.11
N VAL A 111 15.30 6.59 -0.07
CA VAL A 111 16.66 6.13 -0.36
C VAL A 111 16.66 5.51 -1.75
N HIS A 112 17.43 6.13 -2.65
CA HIS A 112 17.63 5.58 -3.98
C HIS A 112 18.36 4.24 -3.90
N GLY A 113 17.79 3.23 -4.55
CA GLY A 113 18.44 1.93 -4.70
C GLY A 113 19.65 1.97 -5.64
N PRO A 114 20.35 0.82 -5.77
CA PRO A 114 21.44 0.65 -6.73
C PRO A 114 21.02 1.03 -8.16
N SER A 115 21.98 1.41 -9.00
CA SER A 115 21.71 1.65 -10.41
C SER A 115 21.20 0.38 -11.08
N MET A 116 20.44 0.53 -12.18
CA MET A 116 19.92 -0.63 -12.91
C MET A 116 21.03 -1.54 -13.48
N GLN A 117 22.23 -1.01 -13.74
CA GLN A 117 23.38 -1.79 -14.23
C GLN A 117 24.05 -2.60 -13.13
N ASN A 118 24.08 -2.07 -11.90
CA ASN A 118 24.68 -2.71 -10.73
C ASN A 118 23.58 -3.07 -9.73
N TYR A 119 22.48 -3.62 -10.23
CA TYR A 119 21.32 -3.92 -9.42
C TYR A 119 21.64 -5.05 -8.45
N ASP A 120 21.53 -4.79 -7.15
CA ASP A 120 21.61 -5.81 -6.11
C ASP A 120 20.18 -6.23 -5.71
N PRO A 121 19.76 -7.49 -6.00
CA PRO A 121 18.47 -8.02 -5.58
C PRO A 121 18.22 -7.88 -4.07
N SER A 122 19.28 -7.91 -3.26
CA SER A 122 19.19 -7.80 -1.80
C SER A 122 18.56 -6.47 -1.36
N PHE A 123 18.67 -5.41 -2.15
CA PHE A 123 18.18 -4.10 -1.77
C PHE A 123 16.65 -4.09 -1.58
N ARG A 124 15.90 -4.55 -2.58
CA ARG A 124 14.42 -4.57 -2.49
C ARG A 124 13.89 -5.71 -1.63
N THR A 125 14.61 -6.82 -1.53
CA THR A 125 14.22 -7.94 -0.64
C THR A 125 14.44 -7.59 0.83
N ASN A 126 15.56 -6.97 1.20
CA ASN A 126 15.76 -6.45 2.56
C ASN A 126 14.77 -5.35 2.91
N GLN A 127 14.43 -4.51 1.93
CA GLN A 127 13.47 -3.43 2.13
C GLN A 127 12.05 -3.97 2.37
N VAL A 128 11.56 -4.92 1.56
CA VAL A 128 10.22 -5.53 1.78
C VAL A 128 10.14 -6.34 3.07
N GLU A 129 11.26 -6.97 3.46
CA GLU A 129 11.42 -7.63 4.76
C GLU A 129 11.24 -6.64 5.92
N GLN A 130 11.86 -5.46 5.85
CA GLN A 130 11.65 -4.41 6.86
C GLN A 130 10.20 -3.93 6.86
N ARG A 131 9.61 -3.65 5.69
CA ARG A 131 8.22 -3.19 5.59
C ARG A 131 7.24 -4.19 6.19
N ALA A 132 7.44 -5.48 5.97
CA ALA A 132 6.62 -6.54 6.55
C ALA A 132 6.75 -6.60 8.09
N LYS A 133 7.97 -6.41 8.62
CA LYS A 133 8.18 -6.28 10.08
C LYS A 133 7.48 -5.04 10.66
N GLU A 134 7.47 -3.93 9.94
CA GLU A 134 6.74 -2.72 10.35
C GLU A 134 5.22 -2.96 10.36
N VAL A 135 4.67 -3.67 9.36
CA VAL A 135 3.26 -4.12 9.35
C VAL A 135 2.95 -4.97 10.58
N LEU A 136 3.75 -6.00 10.83
CA LEU A 136 3.55 -6.89 11.98
C LEU A 136 3.73 -6.16 13.32
N GLY A 137 4.69 -5.24 13.41
CA GLY A 137 4.88 -4.40 14.60
C GLY A 137 3.67 -3.51 14.88
N VAL A 138 3.00 -2.99 13.85
CA VAL A 138 1.72 -2.27 14.02
C VAL A 138 0.63 -3.23 14.49
N CYS A 139 0.51 -4.44 13.93
CA CYS A 139 -0.41 -5.45 14.44
C CYS A 139 -0.17 -5.71 15.93
N ASP A 140 1.08 -5.90 16.34
CA ASP A 140 1.42 -6.15 17.74
C ASP A 140 1.05 -4.96 18.63
N ARG A 141 1.35 -3.72 18.22
CA ARG A 141 0.96 -2.53 19.01
C ARG A 141 -0.56 -2.32 19.09
N MET A 142 -1.31 -2.71 18.06
CA MET A 142 -2.76 -2.59 18.00
C MET A 142 -3.51 -3.73 18.70
N LEU A 143 -2.85 -4.84 19.04
CA LEU A 143 -3.50 -6.03 19.62
C LEU A 143 -2.96 -6.46 20.98
N VAL A 144 -1.67 -6.21 21.27
CA VAL A 144 -1.02 -6.68 22.49
C VAL A 144 -1.21 -5.65 23.60
N ASN A 145 -1.75 -6.10 24.73
CA ASN A 145 -1.93 -5.26 25.91
C ASN A 145 -0.57 -4.93 26.54
N ASP A 146 -0.24 -3.64 26.51
CA ASP A 146 0.90 -3.06 27.22
C ASP A 146 0.36 -2.34 28.46
N ALA A 147 0.74 -2.81 29.65
CA ALA A 147 0.18 -2.36 30.92
C ALA A 147 0.50 -0.89 31.25
N ASP A 148 1.55 -0.35 30.63
CA ASP A 148 2.01 1.04 30.85
C ASP A 148 1.25 2.08 29.99
N ASP A 149 0.26 1.66 29.21
CA ASP A 149 -0.35 2.46 28.13
C ASP A 149 -1.86 2.72 28.33
N ALA A 150 -2.38 2.54 29.55
CA ALA A 150 -3.82 2.54 29.87
C ALA A 150 -4.58 3.85 29.55
N ALA A 151 -3.87 4.97 29.40
CA ALA A 151 -4.43 6.27 29.01
C ALA A 151 -4.18 6.64 27.54
N SER A 152 -3.57 5.74 26.76
CA SER A 152 -3.19 6.02 25.38
C SER A 152 -4.32 5.74 24.39
N LEU A 153 -4.24 6.39 23.24
CA LEU A 153 -5.08 6.09 22.08
C LEU A 153 -5.04 4.59 21.72
N PHE A 154 -3.89 3.94 21.86
CA PHE A 154 -3.76 2.52 21.53
C PHE A 154 -4.58 1.64 22.46
N HIS A 155 -4.75 2.01 23.73
CA HIS A 155 -5.66 1.31 24.63
C HIS A 155 -7.12 1.39 24.13
N THR A 156 -7.60 2.58 23.75
CA THR A 156 -8.95 2.74 23.18
C THR A 156 -9.13 1.95 21.88
N ILE A 157 -8.11 1.91 21.02
CA ILE A 157 -8.14 1.14 19.77
C ILE A 157 -8.17 -0.37 20.07
N ARG A 158 -7.32 -0.88 20.96
CA ARG A 158 -7.33 -2.31 21.36
C ARG A 158 -8.70 -2.73 21.89
N GLU A 159 -9.33 -1.88 22.70
CA GLU A 159 -10.69 -2.13 23.18
C GLU A 159 -11.76 -2.08 22.08
N ALA A 160 -11.46 -1.52 20.92
CA ALA A 160 -12.36 -1.48 19.78
C ALA A 160 -12.08 -2.57 18.74
N VAL A 161 -10.86 -3.09 18.66
CA VAL A 161 -10.43 -4.04 17.61
C VAL A 161 -10.89 -5.46 17.92
N ASP A 162 -11.35 -6.16 16.89
CA ASP A 162 -11.55 -7.60 16.90
C ASP A 162 -10.25 -8.31 16.51
N HIS A 163 -9.68 -9.06 17.47
CA HIS A 163 -8.36 -9.65 17.35
C HIS A 163 -8.29 -10.82 16.37
N ASP A 164 -9.43 -11.37 15.96
CA ASP A 164 -9.51 -12.49 15.00
C ASP A 164 -9.82 -12.01 13.58
N ARG A 165 -10.13 -10.71 13.41
CA ARG A 165 -10.58 -10.11 12.15
C ARG A 165 -9.61 -9.06 11.63
N LEU A 166 -8.38 -9.51 11.38
CA LEU A 166 -7.31 -8.70 10.80
C LEU A 166 -7.17 -8.93 9.30
N VAL A 167 -7.22 -7.85 8.54
CA VAL A 167 -6.99 -7.83 7.11
C VAL A 167 -5.70 -7.09 6.83
N VAL A 168 -4.86 -7.64 5.96
CA VAL A 168 -3.72 -6.91 5.41
C VAL A 168 -4.05 -6.38 4.03
N ALA A 169 -3.78 -5.11 3.79
CA ALA A 169 -4.07 -4.46 2.53
C ALA A 169 -2.84 -3.71 2.03
N GLY A 170 -2.70 -3.59 0.71
CA GLY A 170 -1.62 -2.79 0.16
C GLY A 170 -1.84 -2.38 -1.28
N PHE A 171 -1.08 -1.37 -1.70
CA PHE A 171 -1.02 -0.89 -3.07
C PHE A 171 0.39 -1.03 -3.63
N SER A 172 0.55 -1.56 -4.85
CA SER A 172 1.86 -1.63 -5.52
C SER A 172 2.90 -2.40 -4.69
N TYR A 173 3.97 -1.75 -4.26
CA TYR A 173 4.96 -2.31 -3.33
C TYR A 173 4.34 -2.69 -1.97
N GLY A 174 3.26 -2.02 -1.57
CA GLY A 174 2.45 -2.37 -0.42
C GLY A 174 1.79 -3.74 -0.56
N SER A 175 1.35 -4.13 -1.75
CA SER A 175 0.80 -5.49 -1.98
C SER A 175 1.88 -6.57 -1.83
N ALA A 176 3.09 -6.31 -2.33
CA ALA A 176 4.25 -7.17 -2.08
C ALA A 176 4.62 -7.22 -0.58
N THR A 177 4.50 -6.10 0.12
CA THR A 177 4.67 -6.02 1.58
C THR A 177 3.64 -6.88 2.31
N SER A 178 2.38 -6.81 1.91
CA SER A 178 1.30 -7.64 2.47
C SER A 178 1.61 -9.13 2.30
N MET A 179 2.07 -9.55 1.12
CA MET A 179 2.50 -10.94 0.87
C MET A 179 3.68 -11.34 1.75
N ARG A 180 4.66 -10.44 1.94
CA ARG A 180 5.78 -10.74 2.84
C ARG A 180 5.32 -10.83 4.30
N ALA A 181 4.41 -9.97 4.75
CA ALA A 181 3.86 -10.02 6.11
C ALA A 181 3.09 -11.33 6.36
N ILE A 182 2.29 -11.78 5.39
CA ILE A 182 1.57 -13.06 5.47
C ILE A 182 2.53 -14.24 5.54
N THR A 183 3.59 -14.27 4.74
CA THR A 183 4.57 -15.36 4.79
C THR A 183 5.39 -15.37 6.08
N MET A 184 5.44 -14.26 6.83
CA MET A 184 6.10 -14.18 8.14
C MET A 184 5.22 -14.63 9.31
N ASP A 185 3.92 -14.32 9.28
CA ASP A 185 2.95 -14.73 10.30
C ASP A 185 1.61 -15.13 9.62
N PRO A 186 1.51 -16.32 9.02
CA PRO A 186 0.35 -16.75 8.23
C PRO A 186 -0.96 -16.79 9.02
N SER A 187 -0.89 -17.01 10.34
CA SER A 187 -2.05 -17.04 11.23
C SER A 187 -2.59 -15.66 11.60
N ARG A 188 -1.84 -14.60 11.32
CA ARG A 188 -2.20 -13.25 11.77
C ARG A 188 -3.39 -12.65 11.04
N PHE A 189 -3.53 -12.96 9.76
CA PHE A 189 -4.46 -12.28 8.88
C PHE A 189 -5.55 -13.23 8.42
N CYS A 190 -6.82 -12.81 8.52
CA CYS A 190 -7.96 -13.58 8.04
C CYS A 190 -8.24 -13.34 6.54
N ALA A 191 -7.77 -12.21 5.99
CA ALA A 191 -7.95 -11.88 4.59
C ALA A 191 -6.89 -10.91 4.06
N ALA A 192 -6.78 -10.80 2.72
CA ALA A 192 -5.92 -9.83 2.05
C ALA A 192 -6.63 -9.02 0.94
N VAL A 193 -6.29 -7.73 0.83
CA VAL A 193 -6.71 -6.86 -0.28
C VAL A 193 -5.47 -6.34 -0.99
N LEU A 194 -5.27 -6.72 -2.25
CA LEU A 194 -4.05 -6.42 -3.00
C LEU A 194 -4.41 -5.55 -4.20
N LEU A 195 -4.00 -4.28 -4.14
CA LEU A 195 -4.27 -3.29 -5.18
C LEU A 195 -3.02 -3.17 -6.07
N ASP A 196 -3.19 -3.52 -7.34
CA ASP A 196 -2.22 -3.38 -8.43
C ASP A 196 -0.77 -3.73 -8.04
N GLY A 197 -0.59 -4.97 -7.61
CA GLY A 197 0.58 -5.38 -6.83
C GLY A 197 1.87 -5.50 -7.63
N TRP A 198 2.97 -5.00 -7.08
CA TRP A 198 4.28 -5.13 -7.71
C TRP A 198 4.91 -6.48 -7.38
N PHE A 199 4.56 -7.51 -8.15
CA PHE A 199 4.92 -8.90 -7.84
C PHE A 199 6.09 -9.48 -8.65
N HIS A 200 6.76 -8.67 -9.45
CA HIS A 200 7.89 -9.11 -10.25
C HIS A 200 8.88 -7.96 -10.47
N ILE A 201 10.16 -8.25 -10.28
CA ILE A 201 11.24 -7.34 -10.59
C ILE A 201 11.86 -7.81 -11.91
N ASP A 202 11.83 -6.95 -12.92
CA ASP A 202 12.48 -7.19 -14.21
C ASP A 202 13.44 -6.04 -14.50
N VAL A 203 14.72 -6.30 -14.29
CA VAL A 203 15.84 -5.45 -14.74
C VAL A 203 16.72 -6.21 -15.72
N SER A 204 16.15 -7.20 -16.43
CA SER A 204 16.87 -8.10 -17.34
C SER A 204 17.61 -7.32 -18.44
N LYS A 205 17.00 -6.25 -18.95
CA LYS A 205 17.60 -5.37 -19.96
C LYS A 205 18.85 -4.63 -19.49
N SER A 206 19.05 -4.44 -18.20
CA SER A 206 20.15 -3.63 -17.65
C SER A 206 21.17 -4.43 -16.84
N ALA A 207 20.73 -5.47 -16.12
CA ALA A 207 21.59 -6.31 -15.27
C ALA A 207 21.40 -7.81 -15.51
N GLY A 208 20.53 -8.23 -16.43
CA GLY A 208 20.24 -9.66 -16.64
C GLY A 208 19.53 -10.33 -15.45
N ILE A 209 18.92 -9.54 -14.56
CA ILE A 209 18.27 -10.01 -13.33
C ILE A 209 16.76 -9.85 -13.46
N GLU A 210 16.03 -10.90 -13.13
CA GLU A 210 14.59 -10.90 -12.96
C GLU A 210 14.15 -11.97 -11.96
N PHE A 211 13.11 -11.68 -11.19
CA PHE A 211 12.58 -12.62 -10.20
C PHE A 211 11.18 -12.21 -9.71
N ALA A 212 10.42 -13.20 -9.25
CA ALA A 212 9.15 -12.97 -8.57
C ALA A 212 9.37 -12.33 -7.19
N PHE A 213 8.47 -11.44 -6.76
CA PHE A 213 8.71 -10.56 -5.62
C PHE A 213 7.47 -10.39 -4.74
N PRO A 214 7.56 -10.52 -3.40
CA PRO A 214 8.73 -11.02 -2.65
C PRO A 214 8.95 -12.52 -2.92
N PRO A 215 10.20 -13.02 -3.02
CA PRO A 215 10.47 -14.43 -3.35
C PRO A 215 9.77 -15.42 -2.43
N GLU A 216 9.67 -15.12 -1.13
CA GLU A 216 9.05 -15.98 -0.12
C GLU A 216 7.54 -16.22 -0.34
N ALA A 217 6.88 -15.39 -1.16
CA ALA A 217 5.48 -15.62 -1.52
C ALA A 217 5.33 -16.63 -2.68
N PHE A 218 6.43 -16.97 -3.37
CA PHE A 218 6.47 -17.85 -4.53
C PHE A 218 7.25 -19.14 -4.29
N GLU A 219 8.10 -19.17 -3.28
CA GLU A 219 8.93 -20.33 -2.93
C GLU A 219 8.42 -21.00 -1.66
N ASP A 220 8.37 -22.33 -1.65
CA ASP A 220 8.09 -23.11 -0.44
C ASP A 220 9.42 -23.46 0.24
N ASP A 221 9.83 -22.68 1.24
CA ASP A 221 11.01 -23.02 2.04
C ASP A 221 10.66 -24.10 3.08
N VAL A 222 10.90 -25.36 2.72
CA VAL A 222 10.68 -26.54 3.58
C VAL A 222 11.81 -26.73 4.61
N SER A 223 12.87 -25.90 4.58
CA SER A 223 14.11 -26.14 5.33
C SER A 223 14.16 -25.50 6.72
N THR A 224 13.22 -24.62 7.07
CA THR A 224 13.23 -23.86 8.32
C THR A 224 12.16 -24.31 9.33
N ALA A 225 12.50 -24.29 10.62
CA ALA A 225 11.61 -24.72 11.73
C ALA A 225 10.37 -23.82 11.95
N LYS A 226 10.30 -22.67 11.26
CA LYS A 226 9.12 -21.81 11.13
C LYS A 226 8.90 -21.60 9.62
N PRO A 227 8.01 -22.37 8.97
CA PRO A 227 7.91 -22.33 7.52
C PRO A 227 7.42 -20.95 7.05
N LYS A 228 8.25 -20.25 6.29
CA LYS A 228 7.92 -18.98 5.64
C LYS A 228 7.09 -19.24 4.38
N HIS A 229 5.89 -19.78 4.55
CA HIS A 229 5.06 -20.22 3.44
C HIS A 229 3.78 -19.41 3.38
N LEU A 230 3.29 -19.20 2.16
CA LEU A 230 1.97 -18.64 1.95
C LEU A 230 0.93 -19.68 2.38
N PRO A 231 -0.09 -19.33 3.17
CA PRO A 231 -1.10 -20.28 3.60
C PRO A 231 -1.85 -20.85 2.39
N ASN A 232 -2.12 -22.15 2.43
CA ASN A 232 -2.98 -22.82 1.46
C ASN A 232 -4.43 -22.34 1.71
N SER A 233 -4.95 -21.45 0.87
CA SER A 233 -6.30 -20.88 0.98
C SER A 233 -6.45 -19.81 2.06
N MET A 234 -6.07 -18.57 1.73
CA MET A 234 -6.41 -17.37 2.48
C MET A 234 -7.33 -16.48 1.64
N PRO A 235 -8.53 -16.12 2.13
CA PRO A 235 -9.43 -15.19 1.44
C PRO A 235 -8.69 -13.95 0.96
N SER A 236 -8.64 -13.73 -0.34
CA SER A 236 -7.91 -12.62 -0.92
C SER A 236 -8.67 -12.05 -2.12
N ILE A 237 -8.58 -10.75 -2.33
CA ILE A 237 -9.00 -10.08 -3.56
C ILE A 237 -7.80 -9.35 -4.16
N LEU A 238 -7.60 -9.51 -5.47
CA LEU A 238 -6.60 -8.80 -6.24
C LEU A 238 -7.32 -7.91 -7.25
N ILE A 239 -7.01 -6.62 -7.25
CA ILE A 239 -7.57 -5.68 -8.22
C ILE A 239 -6.40 -5.03 -8.95
N ASP A 240 -6.24 -5.37 -10.22
CA ASP A 240 -5.08 -5.02 -11.06
C ASP A 240 -5.49 -4.03 -12.15
N SER A 241 -4.53 -3.23 -12.58
CA SER A 241 -4.70 -2.31 -13.70
C SER A 241 -4.54 -3.03 -15.03
N GLN A 242 -5.17 -2.50 -16.08
CA GLN A 242 -4.91 -2.98 -17.44
C GLN A 242 -3.44 -2.75 -17.84
N GLN A 243 -2.81 -1.70 -17.31
CA GLN A 243 -1.38 -1.47 -17.51
C GLN A 243 -0.53 -2.63 -16.97
N PHE A 244 -0.76 -3.09 -15.74
CA PHE A 244 0.02 -4.17 -15.13
C PHE A 244 -0.25 -5.52 -15.80
N GLN A 245 -1.49 -5.75 -16.28
CA GLN A 245 -1.80 -6.87 -17.17
C GLN A 245 -0.91 -6.90 -18.42
N GLY A 246 -0.52 -5.74 -18.95
CA GLY A 246 0.36 -5.62 -20.12
C GLY A 246 1.82 -6.02 -19.87
N TYR A 247 2.26 -6.11 -18.59
CA TYR A 247 3.60 -6.56 -18.23
C TYR A 247 3.61 -8.07 -17.97
N GLU A 248 3.90 -8.86 -19.01
CA GLU A 248 3.72 -10.32 -19.01
C GLU A 248 4.23 -11.04 -17.75
N LYS A 249 5.49 -10.82 -17.34
CA LYS A 249 6.09 -11.50 -16.18
C LYS A 249 5.49 -11.05 -14.85
N LEU A 250 5.15 -9.77 -14.74
CA LEU A 250 4.45 -9.23 -13.59
C LEU A 250 3.06 -9.85 -13.48
N PHE A 251 2.29 -9.85 -14.57
CA PHE A 251 0.94 -10.40 -14.59
C PHE A 251 0.93 -11.92 -14.36
N GLN A 252 1.92 -12.66 -14.88
CA GLN A 252 2.11 -14.07 -14.57
C GLN A 252 2.37 -14.29 -13.07
N SER A 253 3.16 -13.41 -12.43
CA SER A 253 3.41 -13.46 -10.99
C SER A 253 2.13 -13.15 -10.19
N THR A 254 1.36 -12.15 -10.61
CA THR A 254 0.02 -11.85 -10.04
C THR A 254 -0.90 -13.06 -10.10
N ARG A 255 -1.07 -13.69 -11.27
CA ARG A 255 -1.92 -14.89 -11.44
C ARG A 255 -1.44 -16.07 -10.60
N THR A 256 -0.13 -16.27 -10.50
CA THR A 256 0.46 -17.32 -9.67
C THR A 256 0.09 -17.12 -8.20
N LEU A 257 0.23 -15.90 -7.68
CA LEU A 257 -0.19 -15.58 -6.31
C LEU A 257 -1.69 -15.73 -6.11
N THR A 258 -2.52 -15.24 -7.04
CA THR A 258 -3.97 -15.44 -6.98
C THR A 258 -4.31 -16.92 -6.80
N LYS A 259 -3.77 -17.78 -7.65
CA LYS A 259 -4.02 -19.22 -7.60
C LYS A 259 -3.55 -19.85 -6.29
N ARG A 260 -2.38 -19.47 -5.78
CA ARG A 260 -1.85 -19.97 -4.49
C ARG A 260 -2.71 -19.52 -3.30
N LEU A 261 -3.16 -18.27 -3.31
CA LEU A 261 -3.95 -17.69 -2.22
C LEU A 261 -5.38 -18.21 -2.17
N THR A 262 -6.05 -18.30 -3.31
CA THR A 262 -7.51 -18.49 -3.34
C THR A 262 -7.94 -19.79 -3.97
N GLY A 263 -7.05 -20.47 -4.71
CA GLY A 263 -7.41 -21.59 -5.58
C GLY A 263 -8.35 -21.21 -6.73
N ASN A 264 -8.74 -19.94 -6.86
CA ASN A 264 -9.72 -19.44 -7.82
C ASN A 264 -9.22 -18.15 -8.49
N GLU A 265 -9.00 -18.21 -9.80
CA GLU A 265 -8.58 -17.05 -10.59
C GLU A 265 -9.63 -15.92 -10.62
N ASP A 266 -10.90 -16.19 -10.33
CA ASP A 266 -11.97 -15.16 -10.25
C ASP A 266 -11.72 -14.11 -9.15
N ALA A 267 -10.80 -14.38 -8.22
CA ALA A 267 -10.37 -13.41 -7.21
C ALA A 267 -9.49 -12.28 -7.78
N LEU A 268 -9.02 -12.40 -9.03
CA LEU A 268 -8.27 -11.38 -9.75
C LEU A 268 -9.20 -10.58 -10.68
N HIS A 269 -9.34 -9.30 -10.38
CA HIS A 269 -10.11 -8.35 -11.18
C HIS A 269 -9.18 -7.40 -11.90
N VAL A 270 -9.17 -7.43 -13.25
CA VAL A 270 -8.45 -6.43 -14.04
C VAL A 270 -9.41 -5.34 -14.48
N LEU A 271 -9.15 -4.09 -14.10
CA LEU A 271 -10.01 -2.96 -14.47
C LEU A 271 -9.59 -2.41 -15.85
N PRO A 272 -10.50 -2.36 -16.85
CA PRO A 272 -10.15 -1.91 -18.20
C PRO A 272 -9.79 -0.43 -18.23
N ASP A 273 -8.94 -0.03 -19.19
CA ASP A 273 -8.51 1.34 -19.45
C ASP A 273 -7.80 2.04 -18.27
N THR A 274 -7.38 1.27 -17.26
CA THR A 274 -6.70 1.80 -16.07
C THR A 274 -5.18 1.72 -16.17
N GLY A 275 -4.51 2.71 -15.59
CA GLY A 275 -3.09 2.69 -15.29
C GLY A 275 -2.82 2.54 -13.80
N HIS A 276 -1.55 2.38 -13.46
CA HIS A 276 -1.12 2.07 -12.09
C HIS A 276 -1.56 3.11 -11.06
N GLN A 277 -1.56 4.38 -11.48
CA GLN A 277 -1.90 5.49 -10.60
C GLN A 277 -3.40 5.61 -10.33
N ASN A 278 -4.29 4.94 -11.09
CA ASN A 278 -5.72 4.91 -10.79
C ASN A 278 -6.05 4.30 -9.41
N PHE A 279 -5.09 3.60 -8.81
CA PHE A 279 -5.26 2.88 -7.57
C PHE A 279 -4.81 3.69 -6.35
N CYS A 280 -4.34 4.94 -6.52
CA CYS A 280 -3.97 5.85 -5.45
C CYS A 280 -4.52 7.27 -5.64
N ASP A 281 -4.43 8.09 -4.61
CA ASP A 281 -5.14 9.37 -4.52
C ASP A 281 -4.60 10.46 -5.47
N ILE A 282 -3.46 10.23 -6.13
CA ILE A 282 -2.84 11.20 -7.04
C ILE A 282 -3.78 11.64 -8.18
N ILE A 283 -4.69 10.76 -8.60
CA ILE A 283 -5.69 11.06 -9.64
C ILE A 283 -6.72 12.10 -9.19
N PHE A 284 -6.88 12.31 -7.89
CA PHE A 284 -7.77 13.33 -7.34
C PHE A 284 -7.05 14.65 -7.05
N TRP A 285 -5.72 14.69 -7.15
CA TRP A 285 -4.93 15.89 -6.82
C TRP A 285 -4.81 16.87 -8.00
N VAL A 286 -5.13 16.39 -9.20
CA VAL A 286 -5.02 17.15 -10.45
C VAL A 286 -6.39 17.11 -11.12
N ASP A 287 -6.84 18.23 -11.66
CA ASP A 287 -8.16 18.33 -12.27
C ASP A 287 -8.27 17.40 -13.49
N SER A 288 -9.47 16.84 -13.74
CA SER A 288 -9.72 15.87 -14.81
C SER A 288 -9.36 16.40 -16.21
N PHE A 289 -9.37 17.71 -16.44
CA PHE A 289 -8.96 18.28 -17.73
C PHE A 289 -7.44 18.19 -17.94
N THR A 290 -6.65 18.57 -16.94
CA THR A 290 -5.18 18.44 -16.95
C THR A 290 -4.76 16.97 -16.97
N LEU A 291 -5.41 16.14 -16.16
CA LEU A 291 -5.19 14.69 -16.09
C LEU A 291 -5.40 14.02 -17.45
N SER A 292 -6.53 14.35 -18.08
CA SER A 292 -6.96 13.74 -19.33
C SER A 292 -6.26 14.29 -20.58
N ARG A 293 -5.35 15.26 -20.49
CA ARG A 293 -4.57 15.73 -21.64
C ARG A 293 -3.06 15.52 -21.52
N LEU A 294 -2.51 15.66 -20.32
CA LEU A 294 -1.06 15.64 -20.12
C LEU A 294 -0.56 14.33 -19.50
N LEU A 295 -1.40 13.64 -18.72
CA LEU A 295 -0.99 12.48 -17.92
C LEU A 295 -1.71 11.17 -18.28
N ARG A 296 -2.56 11.15 -19.33
CA ARG A 296 -3.27 9.94 -19.80
C ARG A 296 -2.38 8.72 -20.03
N GLY A 297 -1.14 8.92 -20.50
CA GLY A 297 -0.20 7.83 -20.72
C GLY A 297 0.33 7.17 -19.44
N VAL A 298 0.19 7.84 -18.29
CA VAL A 298 0.66 7.38 -16.97
C VAL A 298 -0.51 6.91 -16.10
N ILE A 299 -1.67 7.55 -16.25
CA ILE A 299 -2.82 7.32 -15.37
C ILE A 299 -3.80 6.34 -15.97
N GLY A 300 -3.96 6.29 -17.30
CA GLY A 300 -5.03 5.53 -17.95
C GLY A 300 -6.04 6.44 -18.66
N LYS A 301 -7.03 5.83 -19.30
CA LYS A 301 -8.14 6.52 -19.98
C LYS A 301 -9.48 6.40 -19.24
N ALA A 302 -9.55 5.52 -18.24
CA ALA A 302 -10.74 5.32 -17.45
C ALA A 302 -11.09 6.55 -16.61
N ASP A 303 -12.40 6.75 -16.36
CA ASP A 303 -12.89 7.78 -15.46
C ASP A 303 -12.48 7.47 -14.01
N GLU A 304 -11.87 8.46 -13.36
CA GLU A 304 -11.24 8.26 -12.04
C GLU A 304 -12.26 7.95 -10.95
N GLY A 305 -13.44 8.60 -11.01
CA GLY A 305 -14.53 8.37 -10.07
C GLY A 305 -15.13 6.98 -10.22
N ALA A 306 -15.42 6.56 -11.46
CA ALA A 306 -15.97 5.24 -11.75
C ALA A 306 -15.00 4.11 -11.35
N VAL A 307 -13.69 4.30 -11.56
CA VAL A 307 -12.67 3.32 -11.13
C VAL A 307 -12.64 3.22 -9.61
N PHE A 308 -12.65 4.36 -8.90
CA PHE A 308 -12.69 4.37 -7.44
C PHE A 308 -13.96 3.70 -6.88
N GLU A 309 -15.13 4.03 -7.43
CA GLU A 309 -16.40 3.38 -7.05
C GLU A 309 -16.35 1.88 -7.30
N LYS A 310 -15.77 1.43 -8.42
CA LYS A 310 -15.64 0.01 -8.72
C LYS A 310 -14.70 -0.71 -7.76
N MET A 311 -13.55 -0.12 -7.43
CA MET A 311 -12.65 -0.66 -6.42
C MET A 311 -13.32 -0.73 -5.04
N MET A 312 -14.07 0.30 -4.66
CA MET A 312 -14.83 0.30 -3.41
C MET A 312 -15.89 -0.80 -3.38
N ASP A 313 -16.67 -0.97 -4.45
CA ASP A 313 -17.68 -2.01 -4.57
C ASP A 313 -17.07 -3.42 -4.44
N LEU A 314 -16.00 -3.69 -5.17
CA LEU A 314 -15.28 -4.97 -5.13
C LEU A 314 -14.71 -5.26 -3.74
N THR A 315 -13.97 -4.30 -3.16
CA THR A 315 -13.33 -4.49 -1.86
C THR A 315 -14.35 -4.63 -0.73
N LEU A 316 -15.41 -3.82 -0.70
CA LEU A 316 -16.44 -3.93 0.34
C LEU A 316 -17.25 -5.22 0.21
N THR A 317 -17.59 -5.64 -1.01
CA THR A 317 -18.28 -6.91 -1.24
C THR A 317 -17.43 -8.08 -0.74
N PHE A 318 -16.13 -8.06 -1.06
CA PHE A 318 -15.18 -9.04 -0.57
C PHE A 318 -15.05 -9.01 0.96
N LEU A 319 -14.77 -7.85 1.56
CA LEU A 319 -14.55 -7.71 3.00
C LEU A 319 -15.80 -8.12 3.79
N LYS A 320 -17.00 -7.76 3.33
CA LYS A 320 -18.27 -8.21 3.94
C LYS A 320 -18.46 -9.72 3.89
N LYS A 321 -17.80 -10.45 3.01
CA LYS A 321 -17.85 -11.91 2.93
C LYS A 321 -16.72 -12.56 3.72
N ALA A 322 -15.50 -12.06 3.56
CA ALA A 322 -14.28 -12.63 4.13
C ALA A 322 -14.11 -12.33 5.63
N VAL A 323 -14.66 -11.20 6.11
CA VAL A 323 -14.50 -10.69 7.48
C VAL A 323 -15.79 -10.83 8.30
N LYS A 324 -16.74 -11.64 7.82
CA LYS A 324 -18.00 -11.91 8.52
C LYS A 324 -17.78 -12.85 9.71
N LYS A 325 -18.51 -12.57 10.79
CA LYS A 325 -18.80 -13.54 11.86
C LYS A 325 -19.67 -14.67 11.30
#